data_AF-A0A1C5DNK4-F1
#
_entry.id   AF-A0A1C5DNK4-F1
#
_cell.length_a   1.000
_cell.length_b   1.000
_cell.length_c   1.000
_cell.angle_alpha   90.00
_cell.angle_beta   90.00
_cell.angle_gamma   90.00
#
_symmetry.space_group_name_H-M   'P 1'
#
loop_
_entity.id
_entity.type
_entity.pdbx_description
1 polymer ?
#
loop_
_entity_poly.entity_id
_entity_poly.type
_entity_poly.pdbx_seq_one_letter_code
_entity_poly.pdbx_strand_id
1 'polypeptide(L)'
;MLGLLGFYEEFNDAGVRPNGRLRDAVRPVGEPDEGEIVAYLDAGHVLLDVMEAGRDVLTGLAHRHSAGCSSLVTDGFWLWRQDFSHYLETHHVALPGPFLSQVRDSDYRMPALVCADFAPHYDETMPVVGWSSATPWPLTEEVIQPESRRV
;
A
#
# COMPACT_ATOMS: atom_id res chain seq x y z
N MET A 1 -12.25 1.71 -9.07
CA MET A 1 -10.91 1.12 -8.96
C MET A 1 -10.15 1.83 -7.85
N LEU A 2 -9.26 1.13 -7.14
CA LEU A 2 -8.35 1.73 -6.17
C LEU A 2 -7.21 2.46 -6.89
N GLY A 3 -6.67 3.51 -6.26
CA GLY A 3 -5.38 4.09 -6.64
C GLY A 3 -4.25 3.11 -6.35
N LEU A 4 -3.20 3.10 -7.18
CA LEU A 4 -2.04 2.23 -7.01
C LEU A 4 -0.83 3.03 -6.52
N LEU A 5 -0.26 2.59 -5.40
CA LEU A 5 0.88 3.20 -4.75
C LEU A 5 1.99 2.16 -4.57
N GLY A 6 3.21 2.51 -4.97
CA GLY A 6 4.37 1.66 -4.70
C GLY A 6 4.58 0.48 -5.65
N PHE A 7 3.90 0.41 -6.80
CA PHE A 7 4.13 -0.63 -7.81
C PHE A 7 5.15 -0.15 -8.84
N TYR A 8 6.44 -0.41 -8.61
CA TYR A 8 7.52 0.04 -9.49
C TYR A 8 8.11 -1.10 -10.35
N GLU A 9 8.82 -0.75 -11.42
CA GLU A 9 9.46 -1.70 -12.34
C GLU A 9 10.36 -2.73 -11.62
N GLU A 10 11.11 -2.29 -10.60
CA GLU A 10 12.04 -3.13 -9.84
C GLU A 10 11.38 -4.28 -9.08
N PHE A 11 10.08 -4.20 -8.84
CA PHE A 11 9.33 -5.21 -8.10
C PHE A 11 8.89 -6.40 -8.93
N ASN A 12 8.93 -6.28 -10.27
CA ASN A 12 8.52 -7.33 -11.20
C ASN A 12 7.10 -7.87 -10.88
N ASP A 13 6.20 -6.98 -10.47
CA ASP A 13 4.81 -7.31 -10.17
C ASP A 13 4.09 -7.65 -11.48
N ALA A 14 4.05 -8.94 -11.82
CA ALA A 14 3.58 -9.43 -13.10
C ALA A 14 2.12 -8.99 -13.37
N GLY A 15 1.91 -8.27 -14.48
CA GLY A 15 0.59 -7.82 -14.92
C GLY A 15 0.23 -6.40 -14.50
N VAL A 16 0.98 -5.77 -13.59
CA VAL A 16 0.72 -4.40 -13.14
C VAL A 16 1.44 -3.41 -14.05
N ARG A 17 0.74 -2.36 -14.50
CA ARG A 17 1.44 -1.23 -15.12
C ARG A 17 2.21 -0.49 -14.02
N PRO A 18 3.55 -0.42 -14.09
CA PRO A 18 4.32 0.20 -13.02
C PRO A 18 4.11 1.73 -12.97
N ASN A 19 4.22 2.29 -11.78
CA ASN A 19 4.30 3.72 -11.47
C ASN A 19 5.57 4.40 -12.02
N GLY A 20 6.42 3.65 -12.72
CA GLY A 20 7.75 4.05 -13.21
C GLY A 20 8.85 3.25 -12.52
N ARG A 21 10.05 3.83 -12.45
CA ARG A 21 11.17 3.25 -11.71
C ARG A 21 11.23 3.82 -10.31
N LEU A 22 11.44 2.94 -9.34
CA LEU A 22 11.53 3.33 -7.93
C LEU A 22 12.65 4.35 -7.70
N ARG A 23 13.80 4.13 -8.34
CA ARG A 23 14.96 5.02 -8.23
C ARG A 23 14.67 6.46 -8.66
N ASP A 24 13.76 6.66 -9.60
CA ASP A 24 13.41 7.98 -10.13
C ASP A 24 12.45 8.73 -9.18
N ALA A 25 11.79 8.00 -8.28
CA ALA A 25 10.91 8.54 -7.26
C ALA A 25 11.64 8.86 -5.94
N VAL A 26 12.90 8.43 -5.77
CA VAL A 26 13.72 8.72 -4.59
C VAL A 26 13.99 10.22 -4.47
N ARG A 27 13.88 10.75 -3.26
CA ARG A 27 14.14 12.16 -2.97
C ARG A 27 15.24 12.32 -1.92
N PRO A 28 15.95 13.48 -1.91
CA PRO A 28 16.94 13.76 -0.87
C PRO A 28 16.28 14.07 0.49
N VAL A 29 15.01 14.49 0.50
CA VAL A 29 14.26 14.84 1.70
C VAL A 29 12.80 14.43 1.53
N GLY A 30 12.26 13.83 2.58
CA GLY A 30 10.87 13.42 2.72
C GLY A 30 9.85 14.56 2.82
N GLU A 31 8.60 14.17 3.01
CA GLU A 31 7.54 15.10 3.39
C GLU A 31 7.74 15.60 4.85
N PRO A 32 7.28 16.81 5.21
CA PRO A 32 7.42 17.32 6.60
C PRO A 32 6.76 16.43 7.66
N ASP A 33 5.71 15.73 7.26
CA ASP A 33 4.83 14.83 8.02
C ASP A 33 5.12 13.34 7.73
N GLU A 34 6.26 13.02 7.12
CA GLU A 34 6.56 11.66 6.62
C GLU A 34 6.42 10.57 7.69
N GLY A 35 6.79 10.83 8.94
CA GLY A 35 6.63 9.88 10.03
C GLY A 35 5.17 9.46 10.30
N GLU A 36 4.21 10.39 10.17
CA GLU A 36 2.79 10.07 10.30
C GLU A 36 2.27 9.32 9.08
N ILE A 37 2.78 9.64 7.88
CA ILE A 37 2.42 8.92 6.65
C ILE A 37 2.95 7.48 6.67
N VAL A 38 4.18 7.26 7.14
CA VAL A 38 4.75 5.92 7.33
C VAL A 38 3.87 5.12 8.31
N ALA A 39 3.50 5.73 9.44
CA ALA A 39 2.62 5.07 10.40
C ALA A 39 1.23 4.77 9.83
N TYR A 40 0.69 5.63 8.97
CA TYR A 40 -0.55 5.39 8.25
C TYR A 40 -0.43 4.17 7.33
N LEU A 41 0.63 4.10 6.52
CA LEU A 41 0.87 2.98 5.60
C LEU A 41 1.01 1.65 6.36
N ASP A 42 1.70 1.66 7.50
CA ASP A 42 1.90 0.49 8.37
C ASP A 42 0.60 0.03 9.07
N ALA A 43 -0.41 0.90 9.19
CA ALA A 43 -1.69 0.61 9.83
C ALA A 43 -2.79 0.17 8.85
N GLY A 44 -2.47 0.00 7.56
CA GLY A 44 -3.46 -0.34 6.54
C GLY A 44 -4.08 -1.73 6.70
N HIS A 45 -5.23 -1.91 6.08
CA HIS A 45 -5.95 -3.18 6.08
C HIS A 45 -5.25 -4.17 5.17
N VAL A 46 -4.79 -5.30 5.73
CA VAL A 46 -4.17 -6.38 4.96
C VAL A 46 -5.26 -7.09 4.15
N LEU A 47 -5.17 -7.02 2.82
CA LEU A 47 -6.07 -7.73 1.90
C LEU A 47 -5.53 -9.12 1.56
N LEU A 48 -4.21 -9.22 1.44
CA LEU A 48 -3.55 -10.45 1.03
C LEU A 48 -2.20 -10.57 1.73
N ASP A 49 -2.02 -11.72 2.38
CA ASP A 49 -0.78 -12.05 3.08
C ASP A 49 0.06 -13.03 2.24
N VAL A 50 1.28 -12.63 1.90
CA VAL A 50 2.25 -13.44 1.17
C VAL A 50 3.34 -13.89 2.13
N MET A 51 3.67 -15.19 2.14
CA MET A 51 4.67 -15.74 3.07
C MET A 51 6.12 -15.66 2.57
N GLU A 52 6.41 -14.75 1.65
CA GLU A 52 7.75 -14.64 1.07
C GLU A 52 8.72 -13.83 1.92
N ALA A 53 9.98 -13.81 1.52
CA ALA A 53 11.00 -12.93 2.07
C ALA A 53 11.64 -12.09 0.97
N GLY A 54 11.58 -10.77 1.12
CA GLY A 54 12.17 -9.80 0.21
C GLY A 54 13.31 -9.01 0.82
N ARG A 55 13.98 -8.26 -0.05
CA ARG A 55 15.05 -7.34 0.29
C ARG A 55 14.73 -6.01 -0.37
N ASP A 56 15.30 -4.96 0.18
CA ASP A 56 15.24 -3.62 -0.42
C ASP A 56 15.84 -3.69 -1.82
N VAL A 57 15.04 -3.36 -2.84
CA VAL A 57 15.45 -3.50 -4.24
C VAL A 57 16.48 -2.44 -4.68
N LEU A 58 16.67 -1.38 -3.90
CA LEU A 58 17.67 -0.34 -4.16
C LEU A 58 19.02 -0.67 -3.51
N THR A 59 19.00 -1.24 -2.30
CA THR A 59 20.22 -1.48 -1.50
C THR A 59 20.63 -2.95 -1.44
N GLY A 60 19.71 -3.87 -1.73
CA GLY A 60 19.90 -5.30 -1.55
C GLY A 60 20.00 -5.71 -0.08
N LEU A 61 19.57 -4.90 0.88
CA LEU A 61 19.61 -5.21 2.31
C LEU A 61 18.25 -5.70 2.82
N ALA A 62 18.26 -6.42 3.95
CA ALA A 62 17.02 -6.75 4.66
C ALA A 62 16.45 -5.48 5.33
N HIS A 63 15.14 -5.43 5.49
CA HIS A 63 14.41 -4.32 6.11
C HIS A 63 13.28 -4.82 7.00
N ARG A 64 12.61 -3.91 7.73
CA ARG A 64 11.60 -4.27 8.74
C ARG A 64 10.37 -4.99 8.17
N HIS A 65 10.11 -4.85 6.88
CA HIS A 65 9.05 -5.53 6.14
C HIS A 65 9.58 -6.61 5.18
N SER A 66 10.77 -7.15 5.44
CA SER A 66 11.33 -8.22 4.60
C SER A 66 10.44 -9.46 4.54
N ALA A 67 9.78 -9.84 5.65
CA ALA A 67 8.80 -10.92 5.64
C ALA A 67 7.45 -10.41 5.10
N GLY A 68 6.89 -11.11 4.11
CA GLY A 68 5.65 -10.73 3.44
C GLY A 68 5.70 -9.37 2.77
N CYS A 69 6.83 -9.04 2.15
CA CYS A 69 7.05 -7.72 1.55
C CYS A 69 6.01 -7.36 0.47
N SER A 70 5.58 -8.32 -0.35
CA SER A 70 4.57 -8.10 -1.40
C SER A 70 3.12 -8.28 -0.92
N SER A 71 2.89 -8.51 0.37
CA SER A 71 1.53 -8.50 0.94
C SER A 71 0.82 -7.21 0.54
N LEU A 72 -0.46 -7.31 0.19
CA LEU A 72 -1.24 -6.18 -0.31
C LEU A 72 -2.05 -5.55 0.81
N VAL A 73 -1.94 -4.24 0.91
CA VAL A 73 -2.51 -3.42 1.99
C VAL A 73 -3.32 -2.28 1.40
N THR A 74 -4.41 -1.88 2.05
CA THR A 74 -5.31 -0.82 1.58
C THR A 74 -5.86 0.06 2.70
N ASP A 75 -6.28 1.27 2.34
CA ASP A 75 -7.18 2.13 3.13
C ASP A 75 -8.60 2.20 2.53
N GLY A 76 -8.91 1.37 1.54
CA GLY A 76 -10.19 1.40 0.82
C GLY A 76 -10.22 2.33 -0.38
N PHE A 77 -9.22 3.21 -0.54
CA PHE A 77 -9.08 4.12 -1.69
C PHE A 77 -7.80 3.85 -2.49
N TRP A 78 -6.74 3.42 -1.82
CA TRP A 78 -5.44 3.09 -2.38
C TRP A 78 -5.04 1.67 -2.02
N LEU A 79 -4.27 1.06 -2.92
CA LEU A 79 -3.62 -0.23 -2.73
C LEU A 79 -2.12 -0.01 -2.77
N TRP A 80 -1.39 -0.64 -1.85
CA TRP A 80 0.07 -0.66 -1.83
C TRP A 80 0.61 -2.01 -1.36
N ARG A 81 1.92 -2.20 -1.58
CA ARG A 81 2.68 -3.31 -0.97
C ARG A 81 3.02 -2.99 0.47
N GLN A 82 2.99 -4.00 1.34
CA GLN A 82 3.32 -3.87 2.76
C GLN A 82 4.70 -3.24 2.99
N ASP A 83 5.68 -3.54 2.14
CA ASP A 83 7.01 -2.95 2.27
C ASP A 83 7.14 -1.52 1.72
N PHE A 84 6.08 -0.92 1.17
CA PHE A 84 6.18 0.42 0.60
C PHE A 84 6.55 1.49 1.64
N SER A 85 6.11 1.34 2.89
CA SER A 85 6.46 2.23 4.00
C SER A 85 7.98 2.26 4.28
N HIS A 86 8.71 1.17 4.03
CA HIS A 86 10.18 1.12 4.05
C HIS A 86 10.80 2.07 3.02
N TYR A 87 10.27 2.09 1.80
CA TYR A 87 10.81 2.95 0.75
C TYR A 87 10.50 4.42 0.99
N LEU A 88 9.38 4.73 1.65
CA LEU A 88 9.09 6.08 2.10
C LEU A 88 10.07 6.51 3.20
N GLU A 89 10.19 5.74 4.29
CA GLU A 89 11.01 6.16 5.45
C GLU A 89 12.53 6.17 5.16
N THR A 90 13.00 5.26 4.31
CA THR A 90 14.45 5.09 4.06
C THR A 90 14.92 5.88 2.86
N HIS A 91 14.07 6.01 1.83
CA HIS A 91 14.44 6.58 0.53
C HIS A 91 13.60 7.79 0.13
N HIS A 92 12.70 8.27 1.00
CA HIS A 92 11.85 9.45 0.78
C HIS A 92 11.10 9.40 -0.56
N VAL A 93 10.63 8.21 -0.93
CA VAL A 93 10.00 7.98 -2.23
C VAL A 93 8.79 8.90 -2.38
N ALA A 94 8.74 9.61 -3.51
CA ALA A 94 7.70 10.57 -3.80
C ALA A 94 6.32 9.92 -3.80
N LEU A 95 5.37 10.58 -3.13
CA LEU A 95 3.98 10.17 -3.04
C LEU A 95 3.11 10.97 -4.01
N PRO A 96 2.06 10.37 -4.60
CA PRO A 96 1.09 11.10 -5.39
C PRO A 96 0.38 12.18 -4.56
N GLY A 97 0.23 13.39 -5.10
CA GLY A 97 -0.48 14.50 -4.43
C GLY A 97 -1.91 14.16 -3.97
N PRO A 98 -2.73 13.42 -4.76
CA PRO A 98 -4.05 13.01 -4.32
C PRO A 98 -4.04 12.09 -3.08
N PHE A 99 -3.06 11.18 -2.99
CA PHE A 99 -2.87 10.32 -1.82
C PHE A 99 -2.56 11.16 -0.59
N LEU A 100 -1.57 12.06 -0.70
CA LEU A 100 -1.18 12.95 0.40
C LEU A 100 -2.35 13.81 0.90
N SER A 101 -3.15 14.34 -0.02
CA SER A 101 -4.29 15.18 0.35
C SER A 101 -5.31 14.38 1.16
N GLN A 102 -5.67 13.17 0.70
CA GLN A 102 -6.60 12.30 1.41
C GLN A 102 -6.11 11.90 2.81
N VAL A 103 -4.85 11.48 2.93
CA VAL A 103 -4.28 11.06 4.23
C VAL A 103 -4.27 12.22 5.22
N ARG A 104 -3.91 13.43 4.76
CA ARG A 104 -3.89 14.65 5.58
C ARG A 104 -5.30 15.11 5.97
N ASP A 105 -6.26 15.06 5.04
CA ASP A 105 -7.67 15.39 5.31
C ASP A 105 -8.30 14.42 6.31
N SER A 106 -7.76 13.21 6.41
CA SER A 106 -8.17 12.18 7.37
C SER A 106 -7.39 12.25 8.69
N ASP A 107 -6.55 13.27 8.89
CA ASP A 107 -5.74 13.44 10.10
C ASP A 107 -4.84 12.22 10.38
N TYR A 108 -4.33 11.59 9.31
CA TYR A 108 -3.53 10.36 9.32
C TYR A 108 -4.22 9.17 10.01
N ARG A 109 -5.56 9.16 10.06
CA ARG A 109 -6.34 8.04 10.60
C ARG A 109 -6.75 7.10 9.49
N MET A 110 -6.41 5.83 9.65
CA MET A 110 -6.87 4.77 8.77
C MET A 110 -8.41 4.69 8.82
N PRO A 111 -9.11 4.82 7.68
CA PRO A 111 -10.56 4.71 7.64
C PRO A 111 -11.00 3.26 7.91
N ALA A 112 -12.23 3.09 8.42
CA ALA A 112 -12.88 1.79 8.45
C ALA A 112 -13.36 1.41 7.05
N LEU A 113 -13.34 0.13 6.71
CA LEU A 113 -13.87 -0.37 5.44
C LEU A 113 -15.29 -0.86 5.62
N VAL A 114 -16.22 -0.34 4.83
CA VAL A 114 -17.55 -0.93 4.67
C VAL A 114 -17.46 -1.92 3.50
N CYS A 115 -17.65 -3.21 3.77
CA CYS A 115 -17.40 -4.28 2.78
C CYS A 115 -18.19 -4.07 1.47
N ALA A 116 -19.47 -3.70 1.57
CA ALA A 116 -20.32 -3.41 0.41
C ALA A 116 -19.81 -2.25 -0.47
N ASP A 117 -19.26 -1.20 0.15
CA ASP A 117 -18.74 -0.03 -0.57
C ASP A 117 -17.35 -0.32 -1.18
N PHE A 118 -16.55 -1.15 -0.49
CA PHE A 118 -15.21 -1.53 -0.92
C PHE A 118 -15.22 -2.59 -2.04
N ALA A 119 -16.19 -3.51 -2.03
CA ALA A 119 -16.22 -4.66 -2.93
C ALA A 119 -16.10 -4.31 -4.42
N PRO A 120 -16.82 -3.31 -4.98
CA PRO A 120 -16.69 -2.97 -6.39
C PRO A 120 -15.27 -2.48 -6.75
N HIS A 121 -14.60 -1.80 -5.81
CA HIS A 121 -13.24 -1.31 -6.02
C HIS A 121 -12.22 -2.44 -5.95
N TYR A 122 -12.40 -3.38 -5.01
CA TYR A 122 -11.59 -4.59 -4.93
C TYR A 122 -11.70 -5.44 -6.21
N ASP A 123 -12.93 -5.78 -6.61
CA ASP A 123 -13.20 -6.68 -7.74
C ASP A 123 -12.65 -6.13 -9.07
N GLU A 124 -12.63 -4.81 -9.23
CA GLU A 124 -12.03 -4.15 -10.39
C GLU A 124 -10.49 -4.11 -10.32
N THR A 125 -9.92 -3.95 -9.13
CA THR A 125 -8.48 -3.71 -8.96
C THR A 125 -7.67 -5.00 -8.96
N MET A 126 -8.12 -6.05 -8.26
CA MET A 126 -7.34 -7.27 -8.05
C MET A 126 -6.89 -7.96 -9.34
N PRO A 127 -7.73 -8.09 -10.39
CA PRO A 127 -7.27 -8.66 -11.66
C PRO A 127 -6.17 -7.85 -12.35
N VAL A 128 -6.17 -6.53 -12.18
CA VAL A 128 -5.16 -5.63 -12.76
C VAL A 128 -3.82 -5.78 -12.04
N VAL A 129 -3.83 -6.11 -10.75
CA VAL A 129 -2.61 -6.31 -9.96
C VAL A 129 -2.09 -7.76 -9.94
N GLY A 130 -2.48 -8.57 -10.93
CA GLY A 130 -2.00 -9.94 -11.09
C GLY A 130 -2.81 -11.01 -10.33
N TRP A 131 -3.88 -10.63 -9.63
CA TRP A 131 -4.74 -11.50 -8.83
C TRP A 131 -6.10 -11.75 -9.53
N SER A 132 -6.05 -12.20 -10.79
CA SER A 132 -7.25 -12.40 -11.62
C SER A 132 -8.17 -13.54 -11.18
N SER A 133 -7.68 -14.45 -10.34
CA SER A 133 -8.45 -15.52 -9.72
C SER A 133 -8.92 -15.19 -8.30
N ALA A 134 -8.78 -13.93 -7.85
CA ALA A 134 -9.32 -13.51 -6.57
C ALA A 134 -10.83 -13.74 -6.54
N THR A 135 -11.32 -14.33 -5.45
CA THR A 135 -12.76 -14.44 -5.22
C THR A 135 -13.34 -13.05 -5.00
N PRO A 136 -14.56 -12.76 -5.50
CA PRO A 136 -15.21 -11.48 -5.26
C PRO A 136 -15.27 -11.14 -3.78
N TRP A 137 -15.08 -9.86 -3.44
CA TRP A 137 -15.15 -9.43 -2.05
C TRP A 137 -16.58 -9.57 -1.50
N PRO A 138 -16.77 -9.88 -0.20
CA PRO A 138 -18.10 -9.96 0.39
C PRO A 138 -18.89 -8.65 0.23
N LEU A 139 -20.12 -8.75 -0.27
CA LEU A 139 -21.08 -7.63 -0.39
C LEU A 139 -21.88 -7.40 0.90
N THR A 140 -21.24 -7.58 2.06
CA THR A 140 -21.89 -7.42 3.37
C THR A 140 -21.83 -5.97 3.84
N GLU A 141 -22.77 -5.53 4.67
CA GLU A 141 -22.68 -4.24 5.39
C GLU A 141 -21.69 -4.29 6.56
N GLU A 142 -20.86 -5.33 6.63
CA GLU A 142 -19.85 -5.48 7.67
C GLU A 142 -18.82 -4.35 7.59
N VAL A 143 -18.42 -3.86 8.76
CA VAL A 143 -17.44 -2.79 8.88
C VAL A 143 -16.15 -3.35 9.49
N ILE A 144 -15.08 -3.34 8.71
CA ILE A 144 -13.74 -3.72 9.15
C ILE A 144 -13.08 -2.48 9.76
N GLN A 145 -12.82 -2.56 11.06
CA GLN A 145 -12.12 -1.50 11.79
C GLN A 145 -10.61 -1.63 11.58
N PRO A 146 -9.87 -0.52 11.48
CA PRO A 146 -8.41 -0.58 11.43
C PRO A 146 -7.87 -1.23 12.69
N GLU A 147 -6.78 -1.98 12.57
CA GLU A 147 -6.11 -2.50 13.75
C GLU A 147 -5.69 -1.33 14.65
N SER A 148 -6.00 -1.43 15.95
CA SER A 148 -5.63 -0.39 16.89
C SER A 148 -4.11 -0.27 16.95
N ARG A 149 -3.58 0.92 16.70
CA ARG A 149 -2.15 1.24 16.79
C ARG A 149 -1.62 0.69 18.11
N ARG A 150 -0.77 -0.36 18.05
CA ARG A 150 -0.05 -0.81 19.25
C ARG A 150 0.94 0.29 19.60
N VAL A 151 0.66 1.00 20.69
CA VAL A 151 1.52 2.04 21.28
C VAL A 151 2.76 1.40 21.89
#